data_AF-A0A813EJ42-F1
#
_entry.id   AF-A0A813EJ42-F1
#
_cell.length_a   1.000
_cell.length_b   1.000
_cell.length_c   1.000
_cell.angle_alpha   90.00
_cell.angle_beta   90.00
_cell.angle_gamma   90.00
#
_symmetry.space_group_name_H-M   'P 1'
#
loop_
_entity.id
_entity.type
_entity.pdbx_description
1 polymer ?
#
loop_
_entity_poly.entity_id
_entity_poly.type
_entity_poly.pdbx_seq_one_letter_code
_entity_poly.pdbx_strand_id
1 'polypeptide(L)'
;APAGIHQVVLYNGSLFFGADTRYRVKLRATQRRMPYGVLRDQAQLRRLIAALSVFCSARGGGLAVLELTGLPLGREDQQTLAAPLSRCLADLPSLQRLHLAGCNLHDRGLAVLLPQFMPGSNSSGLPKLSHLSLARNGLRDTRLLARLLQARASAHHRRQ
;
A
#
# COMPACT_ATOMS: atom_id res chain seq x y z
N ALA A 1 -1.44 -13.77 25.06
CA ALA A 1 -0.94 -14.12 23.71
C ALA A 1 0.30 -13.29 23.43
N PRO A 2 1.35 -13.82 22.77
CA PRO A 2 2.55 -13.04 22.47
C PRO A 2 2.19 -11.78 21.67
N ALA A 3 2.98 -10.72 21.82
CA ALA A 3 2.80 -9.47 21.07
C ALA A 3 2.65 -9.79 19.57
N GLY A 4 1.51 -9.42 18.99
CA GLY A 4 1.21 -9.70 17.59
C GLY A 4 2.20 -8.99 16.67
N ILE A 5 2.27 -9.40 15.40
CA ILE A 5 3.01 -8.64 14.39
C ILE A 5 2.28 -7.31 14.18
N HIS A 6 2.92 -6.20 14.58
CA HIS A 6 2.36 -4.85 14.48
C HIS A 6 2.78 -4.10 13.21
N GLN A 7 3.82 -4.59 12.53
CA GLN A 7 4.36 -4.01 11.32
C GLN A 7 4.74 -5.10 10.32
N VAL A 8 4.29 -4.94 9.08
CA VAL A 8 4.68 -5.76 7.94
C VAL A 8 5.37 -4.87 6.92
N VAL A 9 6.63 -5.18 6.59
CA VAL A 9 7.43 -4.45 5.61
C VAL A 9 7.84 -5.41 4.50
N LEU A 10 7.30 -5.17 3.30
CA LEU A 10 7.61 -5.90 2.08
C LEU A 10 8.15 -4.91 1.07
N TYR A 11 9.42 -5.11 0.70
CA TYR A 11 10.15 -4.17 -0.11
C TYR A 11 10.85 -4.89 -1.26
N ASN A 12 10.70 -4.38 -2.47
CA ASN A 12 11.33 -4.95 -3.68
C ASN A 12 12.85 -4.67 -3.76
N GLY A 13 13.49 -4.19 -2.68
CA GLY A 13 14.94 -3.98 -2.62
C GLY A 13 15.50 -2.89 -3.53
N SER A 14 14.65 -2.22 -4.32
CA SER A 14 15.04 -1.38 -5.47
C SER A 14 14.44 0.02 -5.47
N LEU A 15 13.69 0.43 -4.45
CA LEU A 15 13.03 1.73 -4.35
C LEU A 15 13.19 2.41 -2.97
N PHE A 16 14.30 3.13 -2.75
CA PHE A 16 14.51 3.83 -1.48
C PHE A 16 13.94 5.26 -1.51
N PHE A 17 13.30 5.66 -0.42
CA PHE A 17 12.67 6.98 -0.25
C PHE A 17 13.35 7.86 0.82
N GLY A 18 14.54 7.47 1.31
CA GLY A 18 15.33 8.29 2.23
C GLY A 18 16.45 9.09 1.55
N ALA A 19 16.99 10.06 2.29
CA ALA A 19 18.07 10.95 1.83
C ALA A 19 19.49 10.36 1.96
N ASP A 20 19.64 9.17 2.58
CA ASP A 20 20.95 8.57 2.83
C ASP A 20 21.67 8.20 1.52
N THR A 21 22.74 8.94 1.24
CA THR A 21 23.59 8.79 0.05
C THR A 21 24.30 7.43 0.00
N ARG A 22 24.74 6.90 1.15
CA ARG A 22 25.44 5.60 1.22
C ARG A 22 24.47 4.46 0.92
N TYR A 23 23.24 4.55 1.39
CA TYR A 23 22.19 3.58 1.08
C TYR A 23 21.80 3.63 -0.39
N ARG A 24 21.68 4.83 -1.00
CA ARG A 24 21.42 4.99 -2.44
C ARG A 24 22.50 4.36 -3.32
N VAL A 25 23.77 4.48 -2.95
CA VAL A 25 24.89 3.86 -3.68
C VAL A 25 24.81 2.34 -3.60
N LYS A 26 24.57 1.76 -2.41
CA LYS A 26 24.33 0.32 -2.25
C LYS A 26 23.13 -0.15 -3.07
N LEU A 27 22.01 0.59 -3.03
CA LEU A 27 20.81 0.26 -3.79
C LEU A 27 21.07 0.22 -5.29
N ARG A 28 21.78 1.22 -5.84
CA ARG A 28 22.16 1.24 -7.27
C ARG A 28 23.09 0.08 -7.62
N ALA A 29 24.03 -0.26 -6.75
CA ALA A 29 24.90 -1.43 -6.94
C ALA A 29 24.09 -2.74 -6.94
N THR A 30 23.12 -2.88 -6.02
CA THR A 30 22.22 -4.03 -5.97
C THR A 30 21.31 -4.10 -7.21
N GLN A 31 20.74 -2.98 -7.66
CA GLN A 31 19.95 -2.90 -8.90
C GLN A 31 20.77 -3.30 -10.15
N ARG A 32 22.06 -2.94 -10.19
CA ARG A 32 22.96 -3.35 -11.28
C ARG A 32 23.30 -4.83 -11.25
N ARG A 33 23.46 -5.41 -10.06
CA ARG A 33 23.78 -6.84 -9.85
C ARG A 33 22.55 -7.74 -9.99
N MET A 34 21.37 -7.22 -9.68
CA MET A 34 20.08 -7.89 -9.82
C MET A 34 19.14 -6.99 -10.63
N PRO A 35 19.28 -6.95 -11.97
CA PRO A 35 18.44 -6.13 -12.84
C PRO A 35 16.97 -6.56 -12.81
N TYR A 36 16.71 -7.79 -12.38
CA TYR A 36 15.38 -8.36 -12.18
C TYR A 36 15.14 -8.52 -10.68
N GLY A 37 14.36 -7.60 -10.09
CA GLY A 37 13.97 -7.70 -8.67
C GLY A 37 13.24 -9.01 -8.38
N VAL A 38 13.44 -9.56 -7.17
CA VAL A 38 12.94 -10.89 -6.75
C VAL A 38 11.42 -11.03 -6.91
N LEU A 39 10.67 -9.93 -6.78
CA LEU A 39 9.20 -9.92 -6.80
C LEU A 39 8.60 -9.45 -8.13
N ARG A 40 9.21 -9.84 -9.26
CA ARG A 40 8.68 -9.58 -10.61
C ARG A 40 7.78 -10.68 -11.16
N ASP A 41 7.86 -11.89 -10.61
CA ASP A 41 6.95 -12.99 -10.96
C ASP A 41 5.54 -12.70 -10.42
N GLN A 42 4.57 -12.61 -11.34
CA GLN A 42 3.19 -12.30 -11.02
C GLN A 42 2.51 -13.40 -10.21
N ALA A 43 2.86 -14.67 -10.42
CA ALA A 43 2.32 -15.79 -9.66
C ALA A 43 2.83 -15.77 -8.21
N GLN A 44 4.10 -15.42 -8.00
CA GLN A 44 4.64 -15.22 -6.64
C GLN A 44 4.01 -14.01 -5.96
N LEU A 45 3.85 -12.89 -6.68
CA LEU A 45 3.23 -11.70 -6.12
C LEU A 45 1.77 -11.93 -5.74
N ARG A 46 0.99 -12.67 -6.56
CA ARG A 46 -0.36 -13.10 -6.21
C ARG A 46 -0.39 -13.97 -4.96
N ARG A 47 0.50 -14.95 -4.86
CA ARG A 47 0.62 -15.81 -3.68
C ARG A 47 0.98 -15.00 -2.43
N LEU A 48 1.88 -14.03 -2.56
CA LEU A 48 2.26 -13.13 -1.48
C LEU A 48 1.07 -12.28 -1.00
N ILE A 49 0.33 -11.66 -1.93
CA ILE A 49 -0.86 -10.87 -1.59
C ILE A 49 -1.97 -11.77 -1.00
N ALA A 50 -2.14 -12.99 -1.49
CA ALA A 50 -3.09 -13.94 -0.90
C ALA A 50 -2.70 -14.32 0.54
N ALA A 51 -1.42 -14.61 0.79
CA ALA A 51 -0.91 -14.89 2.12
C ALA A 51 -1.06 -13.68 3.05
N LEU A 52 -0.79 -12.47 2.54
CA LEU A 52 -1.00 -11.22 3.27
C LEU A 52 -2.48 -11.05 3.63
N SER A 53 -3.40 -11.35 2.72
CA SER A 53 -4.86 -11.30 2.99
C SER A 53 -5.28 -12.29 4.08
N VAL A 54 -4.76 -13.52 4.05
CA VAL A 54 -5.02 -14.49 5.13
C VAL A 54 -4.47 -14.01 6.46
N PHE A 55 -3.30 -13.38 6.45
CA PHE A 55 -2.74 -12.77 7.66
C PHE A 55 -3.56 -11.55 8.15
N CYS A 56 -3.97 -10.65 7.25
CA CYS A 56 -4.84 -9.49 7.53
C CYS A 56 -6.14 -9.97 8.19
N SER A 57 -6.81 -10.98 7.64
CA SER A 57 -8.09 -11.44 8.18
C SER A 57 -7.95 -12.14 9.53
N ALA A 58 -6.88 -12.92 9.73
CA ALA A 58 -6.67 -13.67 10.98
C ALA A 58 -6.11 -12.80 12.12
N ARG A 59 -5.23 -11.83 11.81
CA ARG A 59 -4.44 -11.09 12.82
C ARG A 59 -4.29 -9.58 12.53
N GLY A 60 -4.95 -9.05 11.51
CA GLY A 60 -4.82 -7.66 11.07
C GLY A 60 -5.38 -6.62 12.04
N GLY A 61 -6.21 -7.02 12.99
CA GLY A 61 -6.80 -6.12 13.99
C GLY A 61 -5.77 -5.34 14.83
N GLY A 62 -4.56 -5.87 14.99
CA GLY A 62 -3.44 -5.22 15.70
C GLY A 62 -2.37 -4.59 14.79
N LEU A 63 -2.51 -4.70 13.48
CA LEU A 63 -1.51 -4.21 12.53
C LEU A 63 -1.59 -2.68 12.42
N ALA A 64 -0.50 -2.00 12.78
CA ALA A 64 -0.41 -0.54 12.73
C ALA A 64 0.27 -0.04 11.45
N VAL A 65 1.16 -0.85 10.86
CA VAL A 65 2.01 -0.45 9.73
C VAL A 65 2.02 -1.52 8.64
N LEU A 66 1.71 -1.10 7.41
CA LEU A 66 1.85 -1.93 6.22
C LEU A 66 2.65 -1.18 5.15
N GLU A 67 3.81 -1.72 4.81
CA GLU A 67 4.67 -1.17 3.75
C GLU A 67 4.82 -2.18 2.62
N LEU A 68 4.39 -1.80 1.42
CA LEU A 68 4.43 -2.61 0.20
C LEU A 68 5.28 -1.94 -0.88
N THR A 69 6.25 -1.14 -0.44
CA THR A 69 7.01 -0.23 -1.29
C THR A 69 7.67 -0.96 -2.47
N GLY A 70 7.37 -0.49 -3.68
CA GLY A 70 7.98 -1.00 -4.91
C GLY A 70 7.46 -2.33 -5.42
N LEU A 71 6.39 -2.87 -4.83
CA LEU A 71 5.72 -4.06 -5.34
C LEU A 71 4.84 -3.67 -6.54
N PRO A 72 4.92 -4.33 -7.71
CA PRO A 72 4.21 -3.92 -8.91
C PRO A 72 2.71 -4.31 -8.86
N LEU A 73 1.94 -3.65 -8.00
CA LEU A 73 0.55 -3.99 -7.68
C LEU A 73 -0.46 -3.55 -8.75
N GLY A 74 -0.16 -2.50 -9.53
CA GLY A 74 -1.10 -1.94 -10.52
C GLY A 74 -0.74 -2.12 -12.00
N ARG A 75 0.03 -3.16 -12.36
CA ARG A 75 0.40 -3.47 -13.77
C ARG A 75 -0.81 -3.39 -14.73
N GLU A 76 -0.54 -2.86 -15.93
CA GLU A 76 -1.53 -2.57 -16.99
C GLU A 76 -2.14 -3.83 -17.63
N ASP A 77 -1.46 -4.97 -17.55
CA ASP A 77 -1.87 -6.23 -18.16
C ASP A 77 -2.96 -6.94 -17.33
N GLN A 78 -4.19 -6.43 -17.43
CA GLN A 78 -5.50 -7.00 -17.07
C GLN A 78 -5.75 -7.52 -15.63
N GLN A 79 -4.73 -7.84 -14.83
CA GLN A 79 -4.87 -8.45 -13.51
C GLN A 79 -4.13 -7.63 -12.45
N THR A 80 -4.70 -6.47 -12.14
CA THR A 80 -4.24 -5.61 -11.04
C THR A 80 -4.43 -6.33 -9.70
N LEU A 81 -3.49 -6.18 -8.78
CA LEU A 81 -3.61 -6.67 -7.41
C LEU A 81 -4.26 -5.65 -6.47
N ALA A 82 -4.74 -4.52 -7.02
CA ALA A 82 -5.41 -3.48 -6.26
C ALA A 82 -6.71 -3.98 -5.61
N ALA A 83 -7.50 -4.81 -6.30
CA ALA A 83 -8.74 -5.34 -5.72
C ALA A 83 -8.49 -6.35 -4.57
N PRO A 84 -7.60 -7.36 -4.71
CA PRO A 84 -7.19 -8.18 -3.57
C PRO A 84 -6.61 -7.38 -2.40
N LEU A 85 -5.78 -6.36 -2.68
CA LEU A 85 -5.24 -5.48 -1.65
C LEU A 85 -6.36 -4.69 -0.95
N SER A 86 -7.32 -4.15 -1.70
CA SER A 86 -8.48 -3.42 -1.16
C SER A 86 -9.23 -4.26 -0.12
N ARG A 87 -9.39 -5.57 -0.37
CA ARG A 87 -9.99 -6.51 0.59
C ARG A 87 -9.13 -6.70 1.84
N CYS A 88 -7.81 -6.89 1.69
CA CYS A 88 -6.90 -6.98 2.86
C CYS A 88 -7.02 -5.74 3.74
N LEU A 89 -7.06 -4.54 3.14
CA LEU A 89 -7.14 -3.27 3.86
C LEU A 89 -8.42 -3.14 4.68
N ALA A 90 -9.53 -3.74 4.23
CA ALA A 90 -10.79 -3.71 4.99
C ALA A 90 -10.67 -4.42 6.35
N ASP A 91 -9.75 -5.39 6.47
CA ASP A 91 -9.51 -6.17 7.69
C ASP A 91 -8.48 -5.50 8.63
N LEU A 92 -8.07 -4.25 8.36
CA LEU A 92 -7.04 -3.53 9.11
C LEU A 92 -7.58 -2.28 9.83
N PRO A 93 -8.52 -2.42 10.79
CA PRO A 93 -9.16 -1.28 11.45
C PRO A 93 -8.20 -0.42 12.28
N SER A 94 -7.05 -0.99 12.67
CA SER A 94 -6.02 -0.31 13.45
C SER A 94 -4.89 0.28 12.62
N LEU A 95 -4.94 0.18 11.29
CA LEU A 95 -3.85 0.65 10.44
C LEU A 95 -3.67 2.16 10.55
N GLN A 96 -2.45 2.57 10.88
CA GLN A 96 -2.06 3.96 11.03
C GLN A 96 -1.19 4.43 9.87
N ARG A 97 -0.32 3.56 9.36
CA ARG A 97 0.64 3.88 8.29
C ARG A 97 0.54 2.89 7.14
N LEU A 98 0.30 3.41 5.95
CA LEU A 98 0.26 2.64 4.71
C LEU A 98 1.23 3.23 3.68
N HIS A 99 2.21 2.43 3.27
CA HIS A 99 3.16 2.81 2.23
C HIS A 99 2.95 1.98 0.98
N LEU A 100 2.50 2.64 -0.09
CA LEU A 100 2.27 2.06 -1.41
C LEU A 100 3.16 2.75 -2.46
N ALA A 101 4.29 3.31 -2.05
CA ALA A 101 5.12 4.09 -2.94
C ALA A 101 5.79 3.19 -4.00
N GLY A 102 5.79 3.62 -5.26
CA GLY A 102 6.37 2.84 -6.36
C GLY A 102 5.60 1.57 -6.71
N CYS A 103 4.31 1.48 -6.38
CA CYS A 103 3.52 0.27 -6.62
C CYS A 103 2.85 0.19 -8.01
N ASN A 104 3.17 1.13 -8.90
CA ASN A 104 2.59 1.25 -10.24
C ASN A 104 1.06 1.21 -10.24
N LEU A 105 0.41 1.81 -9.23
CA LEU A 105 -1.06 1.77 -9.12
C LEU A 105 -1.77 2.47 -10.29
N HIS A 106 -1.20 3.57 -10.80
CA HIS A 106 -1.86 4.50 -11.72
C HIS A 106 -3.23 4.96 -11.19
N ASP A 107 -3.95 5.75 -11.97
CA ASP A 107 -5.26 6.27 -11.56
C ASP A 107 -6.28 5.14 -11.35
N ARG A 108 -6.23 4.10 -12.20
CA ARG A 108 -7.12 2.93 -12.12
C ARG A 108 -6.93 2.14 -10.83
N GLY A 109 -5.69 1.83 -10.46
CA GLY A 109 -5.40 1.10 -9.22
C GLY A 109 -5.73 1.92 -7.99
N LEU A 110 -5.48 3.24 -8.01
CA LEU A 110 -5.88 4.13 -6.92
C LEU A 110 -7.41 4.20 -6.76
N ALA A 111 -8.17 4.28 -7.87
CA ALA A 111 -9.62 4.29 -7.86
C ALA A 111 -10.22 3.05 -7.16
N VAL A 112 -9.58 1.88 -7.29
CA VAL A 112 -9.99 0.64 -6.62
C VAL A 112 -9.72 0.66 -5.11
N LEU A 113 -8.67 1.35 -4.67
CA LEU A 113 -8.28 1.45 -3.26
C LEU A 113 -8.98 2.59 -2.51
N LEU A 114 -9.42 3.62 -3.24
CA LEU A 114 -10.06 4.82 -2.74
C LEU A 114 -11.18 4.58 -1.70
N PRO A 115 -12.10 3.61 -1.91
CA PRO A 115 -13.15 3.32 -0.93
C PRO A 115 -12.62 2.95 0.48
N GLN A 116 -11.45 2.31 0.57
CA GLN A 116 -10.83 1.97 1.86
C GLN A 116 -10.25 3.20 2.57
N PHE A 117 -9.91 4.22 1.80
CA PHE A 117 -9.36 5.45 2.34
C PHE A 117 -10.44 6.47 2.68
N MET A 118 -11.67 6.34 2.22
CA MET A 118 -12.74 7.30 2.46
C MET A 118 -13.68 6.82 3.58
N PRO A 119 -13.81 7.55 4.70
CA PRO A 119 -14.75 7.20 5.75
C PRO A 119 -16.20 7.28 5.26
N GLY A 120 -16.98 6.21 5.46
CA GLY A 120 -18.41 6.16 5.10
C GLY A 120 -18.70 5.65 3.67
N SER A 121 -17.72 5.06 2.98
CA SER A 121 -18.02 4.18 1.85
C SER A 121 -18.63 2.86 2.37
N ASN A 122 -19.14 1.98 1.50
CA ASN A 122 -19.67 0.66 1.89
C ASN A 122 -18.65 -0.26 2.61
N SER A 123 -17.40 0.19 2.82
CA SER A 123 -16.43 -0.46 3.70
C SER A 123 -16.22 0.35 5.00
N SER A 124 -15.86 -0.36 6.08
CA SER A 124 -15.44 0.20 7.37
C SER A 124 -14.29 1.23 7.27
N GLY A 125 -13.61 1.27 6.12
CA GLY A 125 -12.51 2.18 5.82
C GLY A 125 -11.31 1.98 6.76
N LEU A 126 -10.32 2.87 6.63
CA LEU A 126 -9.15 2.91 7.51
C LEU A 126 -9.25 4.11 8.46
N PRO A 127 -10.01 4.02 9.57
CA PRO A 127 -10.35 5.17 10.40
C PRO A 127 -9.17 5.76 11.16
N LYS A 128 -8.14 4.96 11.47
CA LYS A 128 -6.93 5.38 12.19
C LYS A 128 -5.76 5.78 11.28
N LEU A 129 -5.96 5.74 9.95
CA LEU A 129 -4.91 6.05 8.99
C LEU A 129 -4.48 7.51 9.13
N SER A 130 -3.24 7.73 9.57
CA SER A 130 -2.62 9.04 9.74
C SER A 130 -1.51 9.29 8.71
N HIS A 131 -0.98 8.23 8.08
CA HIS A 131 0.04 8.33 7.06
C HIS A 131 -0.30 7.46 5.84
N LEU A 132 -0.33 8.09 4.66
CA LEU A 132 -0.52 7.42 3.38
C LEU A 132 0.54 7.90 2.38
N SER A 133 1.39 6.99 1.92
CA SER A 133 2.39 7.29 0.89
C SER A 133 2.00 6.67 -0.45
N LEU A 134 1.72 7.53 -1.43
CA LEU A 134 1.37 7.16 -2.81
C LEU A 134 2.43 7.62 -3.83
N ALA A 135 3.62 8.00 -3.36
CA ALA A 135 4.67 8.53 -4.23
C ALA A 135 5.05 7.55 -5.37
N ARG A 136 5.42 8.07 -6.54
CA ARG A 136 5.90 7.27 -7.68
C ARG A 136 4.92 6.18 -8.16
N ASN A 137 3.62 6.43 -8.11
CA ASN A 137 2.61 5.51 -8.65
C ASN A 137 2.11 5.84 -10.06
N GLY A 138 2.67 6.86 -10.73
CA GLY A 138 2.22 7.27 -12.05
C GLY A 138 0.80 7.85 -12.05
N LEU A 139 0.38 8.45 -10.94
CA LEU A 139 -0.92 9.13 -10.82
C LEU A 139 -0.93 10.38 -11.70
N ARG A 140 -1.99 10.56 -12.48
CA ARG A 140 -2.19 11.72 -13.36
C ARG A 140 -3.47 12.47 -13.02
N ASP A 141 -4.49 11.77 -12.51
CA ASP A 141 -5.77 12.39 -12.15
C ASP A 141 -5.74 12.95 -10.71
N THR A 142 -5.51 14.26 -10.61
CA THR A 142 -5.51 14.99 -9.34
C THR A 142 -6.88 15.02 -8.66
N ARG A 143 -7.98 14.78 -9.38
CA ARG A 143 -9.34 14.79 -8.81
C ARG A 143 -9.54 13.62 -7.83
N LEU A 144 -8.88 12.49 -8.06
CA LEU A 144 -8.91 11.34 -7.16
C LEU A 144 -8.28 11.69 -5.79
N LEU A 145 -7.15 12.41 -5.81
CA LEU A 145 -6.48 12.88 -4.60
C LEU A 145 -7.29 13.96 -3.90
N ALA A 146 -7.86 14.91 -4.65
CA ALA A 146 -8.71 15.96 -4.08
C ALA A 146 -9.92 15.37 -3.36
N ARG A 147 -10.63 14.40 -3.98
CA ARG A 147 -11.76 13.70 -3.38
C ARG A 147 -11.39 12.97 -2.10
N LEU A 148 -10.24 12.29 -2.08
CA LEU A 148 -9.73 11.62 -0.89
C LEU A 148 -9.51 12.61 0.27
N LEU A 149 -8.79 13.69 0.00
CA LEU A 149 -8.47 14.72 0.99
C LEU A 149 -9.73 15.39 1.53
N GLN A 150 -10.67 15.76 0.64
CA GLN A 150 -11.96 16.33 1.03
C GLN A 150 -12.75 15.38 1.93
N ALA A 151 -12.89 14.11 1.56
CA ALA A 151 -13.63 13.14 2.37
C ALA A 151 -13.01 12.92 3.75
N ARG A 152 -11.68 12.91 3.85
CA ARG A 152 -10.96 12.83 5.13
C ARG A 152 -11.16 14.08 5.98
N ALA A 153 -11.11 15.26 5.37
CA ALA A 153 -11.37 16.53 6.06
C ALA A 153 -12.81 16.61 6.59
N SER A 154 -13.80 16.27 5.77
CA SER A 154 -15.22 16.24 6.20
C SER A 154 -15.48 15.22 7.30
N ALA A 155 -14.81 14.06 7.27
CA ALA A 155 -14.93 13.06 8.32
C ALA A 155 -14.30 13.51 9.65
N HIS A 156 -13.23 14.31 9.60
CA HIS A 156 -12.64 14.91 10.79
C HIS A 156 -13.58 15.93 11.45
N HIS A 157 -14.18 16.82 10.65
CA HIS A 157 -15.14 17.81 11.15
C HIS A 157 -16.38 17.18 11.80
N ARG A 158 -16.88 16.05 11.27
CA ARG A 158 -18.03 15.33 11.87
C ARG A 158 -17.73 14.64 13.21
N ARG A 159 -16.46 14.53 13.60
CA ARG A 159 -16.04 13.86 14.84
C ARG A 159 -15.65 14.85 15.95
N GLN A 160 -15.58 16.14 15.63
CA GLN A 160 -15.43 17.24 16.59
C GLN A 160 -16.80 17.70 17.06
#